data_AF-A0A150JCC3-F1
#
_entry.id   AF-A0A150JCC3-F1
#
_cell.length_a   1.000
_cell.length_b   1.000
_cell.length_c   1.000
_cell.angle_alpha   90.00
_cell.angle_beta   90.00
_cell.angle_gamma   90.00
#
_symmetry.space_group_name_H-M   'P 1'
#
loop_
_entity.id
_entity.type
_entity.pdbx_description
1 polymer ?
#
loop_
_entity_poly.entity_id
_entity_poly.type
_entity_poly.pdbx_seq_one_letter_code
_entity_poly.pdbx_strand_id
1 'polypeptide(L)'
;MSIMQIASALSSETRLKLIRIISNNQLSAVEAFKIYNKTYNEKKHRETIYRELEILVKSNILNKSYLKNKKKIVYELVSEKIIFDLLKNQIEFKKR
;
A
#
# COMPACT_ATOMS: atom_id res chain seq x y z
N MET A 1 -14.17 7.21 -3.73
CA MET A 1 -13.53 7.15 -2.40
C MET A 1 -13.66 8.49 -1.73
N SER A 2 -13.87 8.52 -0.42
CA SER A 2 -13.86 9.78 0.33
C SER A 2 -12.47 10.11 0.87
N ILE A 3 -12.22 11.39 1.16
CA ILE A 3 -10.99 11.84 1.81
C ILE A 3 -10.81 11.10 3.15
N MET A 4 -11.88 10.89 3.91
CA MET A 4 -11.85 10.12 5.16
C MET A 4 -11.35 8.69 4.98
N GLN A 5 -11.78 7.98 3.93
CA GLN A 5 -11.32 6.60 3.68
C GLN A 5 -9.82 6.54 3.40
N ILE A 6 -9.30 7.49 2.61
CA ILE A 6 -7.87 7.53 2.30
C ILE A 6 -7.07 8.01 3.51
N ALA A 7 -7.52 9.05 4.20
CA ALA A 7 -6.87 9.55 5.42
C ALA A 7 -6.81 8.47 6.51
N SER A 8 -7.90 7.71 6.69
CA SER A 8 -7.92 6.55 7.60
C SER A 8 -6.91 5.49 7.15
N ALA A 9 -6.81 5.18 5.86
CA ALA A 9 -5.78 4.27 5.37
C ALA A 9 -4.35 4.82 5.54
N LEU A 10 -4.13 6.13 5.45
CA LEU A 10 -2.81 6.72 5.62
C LEU A 10 -2.43 6.99 7.08
N SER A 11 -3.36 6.92 8.03
CA SER A 11 -3.07 7.19 9.46
C SER A 11 -2.34 6.05 10.19
N SER A 12 -2.23 4.87 9.59
CA SER A 12 -1.48 3.76 10.21
C SER A 12 -0.01 3.81 9.84
N GLU A 13 0.84 3.84 10.86
CA GLU A 13 2.29 3.74 10.70
C GLU A 13 2.72 2.47 9.95
N THR A 14 2.06 1.33 10.21
CA THR A 14 2.38 0.07 9.51
C THR A 14 2.09 0.18 8.02
N ARG A 15 0.98 0.83 7.64
CA ARG A 15 0.62 1.06 6.24
C ARG A 15 1.55 2.05 5.56
N LEU A 16 1.93 3.14 6.22
CA LEU A 16 2.92 4.09 5.69
C LEU A 16 4.28 3.43 5.45
N LYS A 17 4.74 2.58 6.38
CA LYS A 17 5.95 1.76 6.24
C LYS A 17 5.84 0.79 5.05
N LEU A 18 4.70 0.11 4.89
CA LEU A 18 4.47 -0.78 3.74
C LEU A 18 4.46 -0.03 2.40
N ILE A 19 3.87 1.16 2.34
CA ILE A 19 3.90 2.03 1.15
C ILE A 19 5.35 2.33 0.76
N ARG A 20 6.23 2.68 1.72
CA ARG A 20 7.66 2.94 1.46
C ARG A 20 8.43 1.71 0.99
N ILE A 21 8.04 0.52 1.44
CA ILE A 21 8.67 -0.74 0.99
C ILE A 21 8.26 -1.04 -0.46
N ILE A 22 6.98 -0.83 -0.80
CA ILE A 22 6.42 -1.15 -2.11
C ILE A 22 6.69 -0.06 -3.15
N SER A 23 6.92 1.18 -2.74
CA SER A 23 7.21 2.29 -3.66
C SER A 23 8.41 2.02 -4.57
N ASN A 24 9.33 1.15 -4.13
CA ASN A 24 10.53 0.84 -4.88
C ASN A 24 10.34 -0.29 -5.89
N ASN A 25 9.39 -1.21 -5.69
CA ASN A 25 9.21 -2.41 -6.51
C ASN A 25 7.82 -3.06 -6.31
N GLN A 26 7.36 -3.80 -7.33
CA GLN A 26 6.23 -4.71 -7.17
C GLN A 26 6.61 -5.88 -6.24
N LEU A 27 5.87 -6.06 -5.14
CA LEU A 27 6.19 -7.08 -4.14
C LEU A 27 4.97 -7.95 -3.84
N SER A 28 5.19 -9.25 -3.63
CA SER A 28 4.17 -10.12 -3.04
C SER A 28 4.02 -9.86 -1.54
N ALA A 29 2.91 -10.31 -0.96
CA ALA A 29 2.67 -10.17 0.48
C ALA A 29 3.75 -10.85 1.34
N VAL A 30 4.29 -11.98 0.88
CA VAL A 30 5.40 -12.69 1.54
C VAL A 30 6.68 -11.85 1.52
N GLU A 31 6.99 -11.23 0.39
CA GLU A 31 8.17 -10.38 0.24
C GLU A 31 8.03 -9.12 1.09
N ALA A 32 6.87 -8.45 1.05
CA ALA A 32 6.58 -7.28 1.87
C ALA A 32 6.71 -7.60 3.36
N PHE A 33 6.20 -8.75 3.83
CA PHE A 33 6.37 -9.22 5.21
C PHE A 33 7.83 -9.40 5.61
N LYS A 34 8.61 -10.11 4.77
CA LYS A 34 10.04 -10.36 5.04
C LYS A 34 10.82 -9.05 5.10
N ILE A 35 10.60 -8.16 4.15
CA ILE A 35 11.27 -6.86 4.09
C ILE A 35 10.84 -6.01 5.29
N TYR A 36 9.55 -5.94 5.62
CA TYR A 36 9.06 -5.16 6.76
C TYR A 36 9.73 -5.54 8.07
N ASN A 37 9.69 -6.83 8.43
CA ASN A 37 10.26 -7.29 9.69
C ASN A 37 11.79 -7.12 9.71
N LYS A 38 12.46 -7.27 8.57
CA LYS A 38 13.90 -7.04 8.45
C LYS A 38 14.28 -5.56 8.57
N THR A 39 13.56 -4.68 7.88
CA THR A 39 13.87 -3.25 7.78
C THR A 39 13.55 -2.49 9.07
N TYR A 40 12.44 -2.83 9.73
CA TYR A 40 11.99 -2.12 10.93
C TYR A 40 12.31 -2.85 12.23
N ASN A 41 12.93 -4.04 12.16
CA ASN A 41 13.21 -4.91 13.31
C ASN A 41 11.97 -5.17 14.20
N GLU A 42 10.81 -5.24 13.56
CA GLU A 42 9.53 -5.52 14.19
C GLU A 42 9.14 -6.99 13.97
N LYS A 43 8.41 -7.59 14.92
CA LYS A 43 7.87 -8.95 14.79
C LYS A 43 6.38 -8.92 14.47
N LYS A 44 6.00 -8.30 13.35
CA LYS A 44 4.60 -8.39 12.88
C LYS A 44 4.31 -9.81 12.42
N HIS A 45 3.08 -10.27 12.65
CA HIS A 45 2.57 -11.52 12.08
C HIS A 45 2.27 -11.35 10.59
N ARG A 46 2.28 -12.44 9.83
CA ARG A 46 2.01 -12.41 8.37
C ARG A 46 0.61 -11.89 8.10
N GLU A 47 -0.36 -12.36 8.89
CA GLU A 47 -1.77 -11.98 8.83
C GLU A 47 -1.94 -10.47 8.98
N THR A 48 -1.17 -9.84 9.87
CA THR A 48 -1.17 -8.38 10.03
C THR A 48 -0.72 -7.69 8.75
N ILE A 49 0.43 -8.06 8.20
CA ILE A 49 0.93 -7.45 6.96
C ILE A 49 -0.06 -7.64 5.81
N TYR A 50 -0.64 -8.84 5.69
CA TYR A 50 -1.58 -9.15 4.62
C TYR A 50 -2.85 -8.30 4.76
N ARG A 51 -3.41 -8.19 5.97
CA ARG A 51 -4.56 -7.35 6.25
C ARG A 51 -4.29 -5.88 5.92
N GLU A 52 -3.13 -5.37 6.31
CA GLU A 52 -2.75 -3.98 6.03
C GLU A 52 -2.57 -3.71 4.53
N LEU A 53 -2.03 -4.66 3.77
CA LEU A 53 -1.95 -4.57 2.30
C LEU A 53 -3.34 -4.55 1.65
N GLU A 54 -4.26 -5.42 2.08
CA GLU A 54 -5.62 -5.43 1.54
C GLU A 54 -6.39 -4.14 1.86
N ILE A 55 -6.15 -3.52 3.02
CA ILE A 55 -6.72 -2.19 3.34
C ILE A 55 -6.20 -1.14 2.35
N LEU A 56 -4.90 -1.12 2.06
CA LEU A 56 -4.32 -0.20 1.09
C LEU A 56 -4.86 -0.42 -0.33
N VAL A 57 -5.14 -1.67 -0.70
CA VAL A 57 -5.79 -2.01 -1.98
C VAL A 57 -7.24 -1.50 -2.01
N LYS A 58 -8.00 -1.76 -0.93
CA LYS A 58 -9.39 -1.27 -0.80
C LYS A 58 -9.48 0.26 -0.83
N SER A 59 -8.42 0.97 -0.46
CA SER A 59 -8.31 2.42 -0.52
C SER A 59 -7.61 2.95 -1.79
N ASN A 60 -7.39 2.09 -2.79
CA ASN A 60 -6.82 2.44 -4.11
C ASN A 60 -5.42 3.11 -4.01
N ILE A 61 -4.72 2.90 -2.89
CA ILE A 61 -3.33 3.34 -2.71
C ILE A 61 -2.40 2.33 -3.37
N LEU A 62 -2.73 1.04 -3.23
CA LEU A 62 -2.05 -0.06 -3.90
C LEU A 62 -2.96 -0.74 -4.91
N ASN A 63 -2.37 -1.22 -5.99
CA ASN A 63 -3.01 -2.15 -6.91
C ASN A 63 -2.55 -3.57 -6.57
N LYS A 64 -3.41 -4.55 -6.78
CA LYS A 64 -3.13 -5.98 -6.62
C LYS A 64 -3.28 -6.67 -7.97
N SER A 65 -2.20 -7.22 -8.48
CA SER A 65 -2.16 -7.84 -9.82
C SER A 65 -1.47 -9.21 -9.78
N TYR A 66 -1.83 -10.07 -10.73
CA TYR A 66 -1.17 -11.37 -10.90
C TYR A 66 -0.08 -11.27 -11.97
N LEU A 67 1.18 -11.39 -11.56
CA LEU A 67 2.30 -11.48 -12.49
C LEU A 67 2.41 -12.90 -13.04
N LYS A 68 1.92 -13.11 -14.27
CA LYS A 68 1.97 -14.40 -14.97
C LYS A 68 3.39 -14.98 -15.02
N ASN A 69 4.38 -14.14 -15.35
CA ASN A 69 5.78 -14.56 -15.53
C ASN A 69 6.39 -15.15 -14.24
N LYS A 70 5.98 -14.62 -13.07
CA LYS A 70 6.47 -15.06 -11.76
C LYS A 70 5.45 -15.95 -11.03
N LYS A 71 4.32 -16.27 -11.67
CA LYS A 71 3.17 -17.01 -11.11
C LYS A 71 2.78 -16.57 -9.69
N LYS A 72 2.79 -15.26 -9.42
CA LYS A 72 2.51 -14.73 -8.07
C LYS A 72 1.67 -13.46 -8.10
N ILE A 73 0.91 -13.25 -7.02
CA ILE A 73 0.22 -11.98 -6.75
C ILE A 73 1.23 -10.98 -6.22
N VAL A 74 1.19 -9.76 -6.75
CA VAL A 74 2.01 -8.63 -6.32
C VAL A 74 1.14 -7.41 -6.02
N TYR A 75 1.73 -6.53 -5.23
CA TYR A 75 1.21 -5.24 -4.85
C TYR A 75 2.14 -4.16 -5.39
N GLU A 76 1.55 -3.09 -5.89
CA GLU A 76 2.28 -1.96 -6.47
C GLU A 76 1.59 -0.63 -6.15
N LEU A 77 2.35 0.46 -6.12
CA LEU A 77 1.81 1.78 -5.88
C LEU A 77 0.94 2.23 -7.07
N VAL A 78 -0.28 2.71 -6.82
CA VAL A 78 -1.18 3.20 -7.89
C VAL A 78 -0.71 4.54 -8.46
N SER A 79 -0.20 5.41 -7.59
CA SER A 79 0.17 6.79 -7.91
C SER A 79 1.29 7.27 -7.01
N GLU A 80 2.19 8.10 -7.52
CA GLU A 80 3.26 8.71 -6.72
C GLU A 80 2.70 9.74 -5.74
N LYS A 81 1.63 10.45 -6.13
CA LYS A 81 1.03 11.52 -5.34
C LYS A 81 -0.48 11.35 -5.25
N ILE A 82 -0.99 11.55 -4.04
CA ILE A 82 -2.41 11.69 -3.76
C ILE A 82 -2.63 13.14 -3.35
N ILE A 83 -3.47 13.86 -4.09
CA ILE A 83 -3.77 15.26 -3.85
C ILE A 83 -5.20 15.35 -3.33
N PHE A 84 -5.36 16.00 -2.18
CA PHE A 84 -6.66 16.32 -1.61
C PHE A 84 -6.98 17.79 -1.90
N ASP A 85 -8.00 18.03 -2.71
CA ASP A 85 -8.63 19.34 -2.78
C ASP A 85 -9.70 19.40 -1.69
N LEU A 86 -9.36 20.01 -0.55
CA LEU A 86 -10.25 20.10 0.61
C LEU A 86 -11.44 21.02 0.37
N LEU A 87 -11.30 22.04 -0.49
CA LEU A 87 -12.36 22.99 -0.79
C LEU A 87 -13.41 22.35 -1.70
N LYS A 88 -12.97 21.53 -2.66
CA LYS A 88 -13.86 20.83 -3.60
C LYS A 88 -14.24 19.43 -3.13
N ASN A 89 -13.67 18.95 -2.03
CA ASN A 89 -13.79 17.57 -1.56
C ASN A 89 -13.43 16.54 -2.66
N GLN A 90 -12.37 16.82 -3.41
CA GLN A 90 -11.91 16.01 -4.54
C GLN A 90 -10.58 15.33 -4.23
N ILE A 91 -10.35 14.21 -4.90
CA ILE A 91 -9.15 13.38 -4.74
C ILE A 91 -8.58 13.11 -6.11
N GLU A 92 -7.30 13.43 -6.30
CA GLU A 92 -6.56 13.17 -7.52
C GLU A 92 -5.39 12.23 -7.25
N PHE A 93 -5.26 11.19 -8.07
CA PHE A 93 -4.15 10.24 -8.04
C PHE A 93 -3.23 10.54 -9.23
N LYS A 94 -2.07 11.16 -8.99
CA LYS A 94 -1.12 11.49 -10.05
C LYS A 94 -0.10 10.39 -10.26
N LYS A 95 -0.11 9.84 -11.48
CA LYS A 95 0.92 8.92 -11.97
C LYS A 95 2.15 9.70 -12.43
N ARG A 96 3.28 8.98 -12.50
CA ARG A 96 4.55 9.48 -12.99
C ARG A 96 4.51 9.70 -14.51
#